data_AF-A0A967X6J2-F1
#
_entry.id   AF-A0A967X6J2-F1
#
_cell.length_a   1.000
_cell.length_b   1.000
_cell.length_c   1.000
_cell.angle_alpha   90.00
_cell.angle_beta   90.00
_cell.angle_gamma   90.00
#
_symmetry.space_group_name_H-M   'P 1'
#
loop_
_entity.id
_entity.type
_entity.pdbx_description
1 polymer ?
#
loop_
_entity_poly.entity_id
_entity_poly.type
_entity_poly.pdbx_seq_one_letter_code
_entity_poly.pdbx_strand_id
1 'polypeptide(L)'
;MSDSAKQREAFEAKIQEYVGVKEGPAAAGPDLVNEPMIRHWCEVMGDENPAYLDPNVAKDTVHGGIVAPPAMLQAWVMTGYPMHDPALVKPNKQNELHALFDEHGYTGVVATDTTQEYTRYLRPGDQVTAETT
;
A
#
# COMPACT_ATOMS: atom_id res chain seq x y z
N MET A 1 -8.53 40.08 8.48
CA MET A 1 -8.16 38.92 7.64
C MET A 1 -9.06 38.92 6.41
N SER A 2 -8.52 38.62 5.22
CA SER A 2 -9.32 38.47 4.00
C SER A 2 -10.23 37.24 4.11
N ASP A 3 -11.29 37.20 3.30
CA ASP A 3 -12.23 36.08 3.27
C ASP A 3 -11.53 34.76 2.88
N SER A 4 -10.59 34.84 1.94
CA SER A 4 -9.73 33.71 1.53
C SER A 4 -8.84 33.19 2.66
N ALA A 5 -8.31 34.05 3.53
CA ALA A 5 -7.49 33.60 4.66
C ALA A 5 -8.33 32.81 5.68
N LYS A 6 -9.57 33.24 5.93
CA LYS A 6 -10.50 32.52 6.82
C LYS A 6 -10.94 31.18 6.23
N GLN A 7 -11.18 31.12 4.93
CA GLN A 7 -11.50 29.87 4.23
C GLN A 7 -10.36 28.87 4.32
N ARG A 8 -9.11 29.33 4.14
CA ARG A 8 -7.93 28.47 4.32
C ARG A 8 -7.79 27.96 5.74
N GLU A 9 -7.93 28.83 6.75
CA GLU A 9 -7.85 28.44 8.16
C GLU A 9 -8.93 27.41 8.53
N ALA A 10 -10.17 27.59 8.05
CA ALA A 10 -11.25 26.62 8.25
C ALA A 10 -10.99 25.27 7.57
N PHE A 11 -10.39 25.28 6.37
CA PHE A 11 -10.00 24.07 5.65
C PHE A 11 -8.86 23.32 6.37
N GLU A 12 -7.82 24.05 6.79
CA GLU A 12 -6.72 23.49 7.58
C GLU A 12 -7.24 22.85 8.88
N ALA A 13 -8.14 23.53 9.59
CA ALA A 13 -8.76 23.00 10.81
C ALA A 13 -9.51 21.67 10.56
N LYS A 14 -10.24 21.55 9.44
CA LYS A 14 -10.94 20.30 9.07
C LYS A 14 -9.97 19.16 8.75
N ILE A 15 -8.88 19.44 8.01
CA ILE A 15 -7.89 18.39 7.68
C ILE A 15 -7.21 17.89 8.96
N GLN A 16 -6.96 18.76 9.95
CA GLN A 16 -6.36 18.37 11.22
C GLN A 16 -7.21 17.35 11.99
N GLU A 17 -8.54 17.31 11.79
CA GLU A 17 -9.41 16.30 12.41
C GLU A 17 -9.11 14.87 11.96
N TYR A 18 -8.38 14.68 10.85
CA TYR A 18 -7.99 13.35 10.34
C TYR A 18 -6.65 12.86 10.93
N VAL A 19 -5.91 13.70 11.66
CA VAL A 19 -4.63 13.31 12.24
C VAL A 19 -4.83 12.34 13.39
N GLY A 20 -4.14 11.20 13.36
CA GLY A 20 -4.25 10.15 14.37
C GLY A 20 -5.56 9.36 14.33
N VAL A 21 -6.33 9.50 13.24
CA VAL A 21 -7.55 8.74 13.00
C VAL A 21 -7.22 7.52 12.17
N LYS A 22 -7.57 6.34 12.69
CA LYS A 22 -7.44 5.08 11.95
C LYS A 22 -8.23 5.14 10.64
N GLU A 23 -7.63 4.66 9.56
CA GLU A 23 -8.27 4.64 8.25
C GLU A 23 -9.48 3.71 8.21
N GLY A 24 -9.33 2.55 8.86
CA GLY A 24 -10.30 1.47 8.92
C GLY A 24 -9.78 0.27 9.72
N PRO A 25 -10.55 -0.83 9.81
CA PRO A 25 -10.07 -2.05 10.44
C PRO A 25 -8.96 -2.70 9.61
N ALA A 26 -8.14 -3.52 10.28
CA ALA A 26 -7.13 -4.32 9.61
C ALA A 26 -7.76 -5.21 8.51
N ALA A 27 -7.17 -5.20 7.31
CA ALA A 27 -7.69 -5.91 6.14
C ALA A 27 -6.66 -6.89 5.59
N ALA A 28 -7.11 -8.14 5.36
CA ALA A 28 -6.31 -9.14 4.68
C ALA A 28 -6.16 -8.79 3.19
N GLY A 29 -4.96 -8.99 2.67
CA GLY A 29 -4.69 -8.96 1.23
C GLY A 29 -5.53 -9.99 0.47
N PRO A 30 -5.80 -9.77 -0.83
CA PRO A 30 -6.68 -10.63 -1.63
C PRO A 30 -6.12 -12.05 -1.80
N ASP A 31 -4.79 -12.20 -1.76
CA ASP A 31 -4.09 -13.45 -1.99
C ASP A 31 -3.10 -13.73 -0.86
N LEU A 32 -2.88 -15.01 -0.56
CA LEU A 32 -1.66 -15.42 0.13
C LEU A 32 -0.46 -15.05 -0.74
N VAL A 33 0.68 -14.79 -0.10
CA VAL A 33 1.95 -14.67 -0.80
C VAL A 33 2.12 -15.91 -1.67
N ASN A 34 2.39 -15.72 -2.96
CA ASN A 34 2.39 -16.81 -3.92
C ASN A 34 3.48 -16.65 -4.98
N GLU A 35 4.04 -17.78 -5.41
CA GLU A 35 5.11 -17.82 -6.41
C GLU A 35 4.72 -17.21 -7.77
N PRO A 36 3.48 -17.38 -8.30
CA PRO A 36 3.08 -16.72 -9.54
C PRO A 36 3.23 -15.19 -9.52
N MET A 37 2.75 -14.52 -8.46
CA MET A 37 2.88 -13.07 -8.31
C MET A 37 4.35 -12.66 -8.09
N ILE A 38 5.12 -13.41 -7.31
CA ILE A 38 6.56 -13.17 -7.14
C ILE A 38 7.28 -13.20 -8.49
N ARG A 39 7.02 -14.24 -9.29
CA ARG A 39 7.60 -14.42 -10.61
C ARG A 39 7.25 -13.27 -11.57
N HIS A 40 5.97 -12.87 -11.62
CA HIS A 40 5.53 -11.74 -12.44
C HIS A 40 6.16 -10.42 -12.02
N TRP A 41 6.27 -10.17 -10.71
CA TRP A 41 6.90 -8.95 -10.20
C TRP A 41 8.38 -8.90 -10.54
N CYS A 42 9.10 -10.01 -10.33
CA CYS A 42 10.52 -10.13 -10.67
C CYS A 42 10.76 -9.90 -12.17
N GLU A 43 9.90 -10.47 -13.04
CA GLU A 43 9.96 -10.28 -14.49
C GLU A 43 9.83 -8.80 -14.88
N VAL A 44 8.83 -8.09 -14.33
CA VAL A 44 8.57 -6.68 -14.68
C VAL A 44 9.63 -5.74 -14.09
N MET A 45 10.16 -6.06 -12.91
CA MET A 45 11.18 -5.25 -12.24
C MET A 45 12.60 -5.55 -12.73
N GLY A 46 12.79 -6.65 -13.48
CA GLY A 46 14.11 -7.12 -13.91
C GLY A 46 14.96 -7.68 -12.76
N ASP A 47 14.34 -8.15 -11.68
CA ASP A 47 15.04 -8.74 -10.54
C ASP A 47 15.22 -10.25 -10.75
N GLU A 48 16.42 -10.63 -11.18
CA GLU A 48 16.78 -12.03 -11.48
C GLU A 48 17.34 -12.78 -10.26
N ASN A 49 17.15 -12.29 -9.04
CA ASN A 49 17.68 -12.95 -7.85
C ASN A 49 17.11 -14.39 -7.71
N PRO A 50 17.95 -15.45 -7.81
CA PRO A 50 17.47 -16.82 -7.85
C PRO A 50 16.85 -17.28 -6.53
N ALA A 51 17.11 -16.59 -5.41
CA ALA A 51 16.45 -16.87 -4.13
C ALA A 51 14.91 -16.65 -4.17
N TYR A 52 14.42 -15.89 -5.16
CA TYR A 52 12.99 -15.61 -5.34
C TYR A 52 12.32 -16.53 -6.36
N LEU A 53 13.09 -17.23 -7.21
CA LEU A 53 12.58 -17.91 -8.40
C LEU A 53 12.96 -19.39 -8.53
N ASP A 54 14.10 -19.82 -7.95
CA ASP A 54 14.57 -21.21 -8.05
C ASP A 54 14.59 -21.86 -6.65
N PRO A 55 13.68 -22.81 -6.37
CA PRO A 55 13.66 -23.53 -5.10
C PRO A 55 14.96 -24.26 -4.77
N ASN A 56 15.72 -24.71 -5.79
CA ASN A 56 17.00 -25.40 -5.59
C ASN A 56 18.12 -24.45 -5.20
N VAL A 57 18.07 -23.20 -5.63
CA VAL A 57 19.02 -22.20 -5.14
C VAL A 57 18.56 -21.70 -3.78
N ALA A 58 17.29 -21.36 -3.66
CA ALA A 58 16.72 -20.78 -2.44
C ALA A 58 16.91 -21.68 -1.20
N LYS A 59 16.83 -23.02 -1.34
CA LYS A 59 17.11 -23.98 -0.25
C LYS A 59 18.53 -23.88 0.30
N ASP A 60 19.50 -23.50 -0.54
CA ASP A 60 20.92 -23.44 -0.19
C ASP A 60 21.35 -22.01 0.23
N THR A 61 20.41 -21.05 0.20
CA THR A 61 20.60 -19.71 0.77
C THR A 61 20.22 -19.64 2.25
N VAL A 62 20.48 -18.50 2.88
CA VAL A 62 20.00 -18.19 4.25
C VAL A 62 18.48 -18.26 4.39
N HIS A 63 17.73 -18.24 3.30
CA HIS A 63 16.26 -18.30 3.31
C HIS A 63 15.71 -19.74 3.40
N GLY A 64 16.48 -20.76 3.02
CA GLY A 64 16.06 -22.16 3.09
C GLY A 64 14.84 -22.52 2.24
N GLY A 65 14.49 -21.69 1.26
CA GLY A 65 13.31 -21.81 0.41
C GLY A 65 12.93 -20.46 -0.20
N ILE A 66 11.99 -20.46 -1.16
CA ILE A 66 11.55 -19.25 -1.85
C ILE A 66 11.01 -18.22 -0.84
N VAL A 67 11.40 -16.97 -1.06
CA VAL A 67 10.88 -15.80 -0.36
C VAL A 67 10.43 -14.75 -1.36
N ALA A 68 9.46 -13.91 -0.98
CA ALA A 68 9.09 -12.76 -1.79
C ALA A 68 10.17 -11.67 -1.71
N PRO A 69 10.46 -10.94 -2.80
CA PRO A 69 11.21 -9.69 -2.74
C PRO A 69 10.61 -8.77 -1.68
N PRO A 70 11.40 -8.20 -0.75
CA PRO A 70 10.86 -7.37 0.33
C PRO A 70 10.02 -6.19 -0.17
N ALA A 71 10.44 -5.57 -1.28
CA ALA A 71 9.75 -4.45 -1.92
C ALA A 71 8.34 -4.79 -2.47
N MET A 72 7.95 -6.07 -2.50
CA MET A 72 6.58 -6.47 -2.82
C MET A 72 5.60 -6.27 -1.66
N LEU A 73 6.04 -5.86 -0.46
CA LEU A 73 5.20 -5.83 0.74
C LEU A 73 3.83 -5.16 0.50
N GLN A 74 3.83 -3.98 -0.13
CA GLN A 74 2.59 -3.26 -0.42
C GLN A 74 1.71 -3.97 -1.46
N ALA A 75 2.31 -4.64 -2.45
CA ALA A 75 1.58 -5.31 -3.53
C ALA A 75 0.61 -6.39 -3.02
N TRP A 76 0.93 -7.02 -1.88
CA TRP A 76 0.09 -8.05 -1.27
C TRP A 76 -1.20 -7.51 -0.65
N VAL A 77 -1.32 -6.20 -0.42
CA VAL A 77 -2.49 -5.57 0.22
C VAL A 77 -3.16 -4.51 -0.65
N MET A 78 -2.67 -4.32 -1.88
CA MET A 78 -3.29 -3.41 -2.83
C MET A 78 -4.69 -3.89 -3.20
N THR A 79 -5.66 -2.98 -3.20
CA THR A 79 -7.05 -3.24 -3.60
C THR A 79 -7.17 -3.70 -5.07
N GLY A 80 -6.18 -3.38 -5.90
CA GLY A 80 -6.13 -3.80 -7.30
C GLY A 80 -7.01 -2.95 -8.21
N TYR A 81 -7.57 -3.58 -9.25
CA TYR A 81 -8.35 -2.89 -10.29
C TYR A 81 -9.49 -1.98 -9.81
N PRO A 82 -10.25 -2.30 -8.74
CA PRO A 82 -11.29 -1.41 -8.23
C PRO A 82 -10.82 0.01 -7.88
N MET A 83 -9.53 0.23 -7.63
CA MET A 83 -8.98 1.56 -7.32
C MET A 83 -9.19 2.62 -8.42
N HIS A 84 -9.47 2.22 -9.66
CA HIS A 84 -9.73 3.18 -10.74
C HIS A 84 -11.08 3.91 -10.60
N ASP A 85 -12.02 3.35 -9.84
CA ASP A 85 -13.36 3.91 -9.62
C ASP A 85 -13.64 3.97 -8.11
N PRO A 86 -13.70 5.19 -7.53
CA PRO A 86 -14.00 5.37 -6.11
C PRO A 86 -15.29 4.69 -5.65
N ALA A 87 -16.27 4.48 -6.54
CA ALA A 87 -17.52 3.80 -6.20
C ALA A 87 -17.33 2.28 -5.93
N LEU A 88 -16.22 1.69 -6.39
CA LEU A 88 -15.89 0.28 -6.20
C LEU A 88 -15.01 0.02 -4.97
N VAL A 89 -14.46 1.08 -4.36
CA VAL A 89 -13.62 0.99 -3.17
C VAL A 89 -14.48 1.12 -1.92
N LYS A 90 -14.19 0.33 -0.88
CA LYS A 90 -14.90 0.48 0.40
C LYS A 90 -14.61 1.86 0.99
N PRO A 91 -15.62 2.61 1.45
CA PRO A 91 -15.40 3.88 2.13
C PRO A 91 -14.45 3.72 3.33
N ASN A 92 -13.51 4.64 3.45
CA ASN A 92 -12.53 4.71 4.53
C ASN A 92 -12.17 6.18 4.80
N LYS A 93 -11.44 6.47 5.88
CA LYS A 93 -11.12 7.86 6.24
C LYS A 93 -10.20 8.56 5.24
N GLN A 94 -9.38 7.81 4.52
CA GLN A 94 -8.55 8.37 3.45
C GLN A 94 -9.41 8.87 2.27
N ASN A 95 -10.43 8.12 1.87
CA ASN A 95 -11.36 8.52 0.81
C ASN A 95 -12.19 9.74 1.21
N GLU A 96 -12.62 9.82 2.47
CA GLU A 96 -13.29 11.03 3.02
C GLU A 96 -12.37 12.25 2.96
N LEU A 97 -11.10 12.08 3.32
CA LEU A 97 -10.10 13.15 3.27
C LEU A 97 -9.81 13.59 1.82
N HIS A 98 -9.67 12.65 0.89
CA HIS A 98 -9.52 12.98 -0.54
C HIS A 98 -10.72 13.76 -1.08
N ALA A 99 -11.95 13.37 -0.74
CA ALA A 99 -13.14 14.12 -1.14
C ALA A 99 -13.13 15.56 -0.58
N LEU A 100 -12.67 15.75 0.66
CA LEU A 100 -12.50 17.09 1.24
C LEU A 100 -11.46 17.93 0.46
N PHE A 101 -10.37 17.32 -0.01
CA PHE A 101 -9.39 17.97 -0.88
C PHE A 101 -9.98 18.34 -2.25
N ASP A 102 -10.76 17.44 -2.85
CA ASP A 102 -11.43 17.65 -4.14
C ASP A 102 -12.40 18.85 -4.08
N GLU A 103 -13.18 18.98 -3.00
CA GLU A 103 -14.09 20.11 -2.76
C GLU A 103 -13.38 21.47 -2.76
N HIS A 104 -12.07 21.49 -2.48
CA HIS A 104 -11.24 22.69 -2.45
C HIS A 104 -10.32 22.81 -3.70
N GLY A 105 -10.52 21.96 -4.71
CA GLY A 105 -9.81 22.02 -6.00
C GLY A 105 -8.49 21.25 -6.04
N TYR A 106 -8.15 20.45 -5.02
CA TYR A 106 -6.93 19.64 -4.95
C TYR A 106 -7.18 18.21 -5.43
N THR A 107 -7.43 18.06 -6.73
CA THR A 107 -7.88 16.78 -7.31
C THR A 107 -6.77 15.81 -7.71
N GLY A 108 -5.52 16.25 -7.64
CA GLY A 108 -4.36 15.44 -8.00
C GLY A 108 -3.73 14.81 -6.76
N VAL A 109 -3.47 13.50 -6.82
CA VAL A 109 -2.69 12.79 -5.80
C VAL A 109 -1.37 12.33 -6.41
N VAL A 110 -0.27 12.59 -5.70
CA VAL A 110 1.05 12.07 -6.04
C VAL A 110 1.71 11.59 -4.76
N ALA A 111 2.18 10.34 -4.76
CA ALA A 111 3.02 9.85 -3.68
C ALA A 111 4.37 10.56 -3.76
N THR A 112 4.75 11.28 -2.70
CA THR A 112 6.00 12.06 -2.67
C THR A 112 7.12 11.28 -1.99
N ASP A 113 6.79 10.53 -0.94
CA ASP A 113 7.75 9.87 -0.06
C ASP A 113 7.27 8.46 0.30
N THR A 114 8.22 7.56 0.52
CA THR A 114 7.94 6.21 1.01
C THR A 114 9.13 5.75 1.83
N THR A 115 8.86 5.28 3.05
CA THR A 115 9.81 4.57 3.89
C THR A 115 9.24 3.19 4.14
N GLN A 116 10.03 2.15 3.91
CA GLN A 116 9.66 0.77 4.17
C GLN A 116 10.71 0.13 5.06
N GLU A 117 10.27 -0.52 6.13
CA GLU A 117 11.10 -1.33 7.01
C GLU A 117 10.64 -2.78 6.91
N TYR A 118 11.59 -3.69 6.69
CA TYR A 118 11.32 -5.11 6.55
C TYR A 118 11.94 -5.87 7.71
N THR A 119 11.11 -6.36 8.63
CA THR A 119 11.55 -7.09 9.82
C THR A 119 11.85 -8.57 9.51
N ARG A 120 11.29 -9.09 8.42
CA ARG A 120 11.53 -10.44 7.90
C ARG A 120 11.15 -10.53 6.42
N TYR A 121 11.63 -11.58 5.76
CA TYR A 121 11.14 -11.97 4.44
C TYR A 121 9.78 -12.69 4.56
N LEU A 122 8.92 -12.48 3.56
CA LEU A 122 7.65 -13.21 3.41
C LEU A 122 7.88 -14.50 2.62
N ARG A 123 7.09 -15.54 2.90
CA ARG A 123 7.15 -16.84 2.21
C ARG A 123 5.85 -17.15 1.50
N PRO A 124 5.89 -17.94 0.40
CA PRO A 124 4.67 -18.49 -0.18
C PRO A 124 3.78 -19.15 0.89
N GLY A 125 2.49 -18.80 0.90
CA GLY A 125 1.51 -19.23 1.90
C GLY A 125 1.29 -18.25 3.06
N ASP A 126 2.14 -17.24 3.25
CA ASP A 126 1.89 -16.19 4.25
C ASP A 126 0.64 -15.37 3.89
N GLN A 127 -0.25 -15.11 4.85
CA GLN A 127 -1.31 -14.11 4.72
C GLN A 127 -0.79 -12.76 5.21
N VAL A 128 -0.86 -11.74 4.35
CA VAL A 128 -0.55 -10.36 4.73
C VAL A 128 -1.84 -9.65 5.12
N THR A 129 -1.79 -8.88 6.21
CA THR A 129 -2.85 -8.00 6.68
C THR A 129 -2.26 -6.59 6.85
N ALA A 130 -2.95 -5.57 6.36
CA ALA A 130 -2.58 -4.18 6.54
C ALA A 130 -3.54 -3.48 7.50
N GLU A 131 -3.00 -2.59 8.33
CA GLU A 131 -3.74 -1.64 9.14
C GLU A 131 -3.07 -0.27 8.99
N THR A 132 -3.88 0.77 8.78
CA THR A 132 -3.43 2.16 8.77
C THR A 132 -4.00 2.85 10.00
N THR A 133 -3.13 3.29 10.90
CA THR A 133 -3.49 3.82 12.23
C THR A 133 -3.33 5.32 12.34
#